data_AF-A0A1V6CI24-F1
#
_entry.id   AF-A0A1V6CI24-F1
#
_cell.length_a   1.000
_cell.length_b   1.000
_cell.length_c   1.000
_cell.angle_alpha   90.00
_cell.angle_beta   90.00
_cell.angle_gamma   90.00
#
_symmetry.space_group_name_H-M   'P 1'
#
loop_
_entity.id
_entity.type
_entity.pdbx_description
1 polymer ?
#
loop_
_entity_poly.entity_id
_entity_poly.type
_entity_poly.pdbx_seq_one_letter_code
_entity_poly.pdbx_strand_id
1 'polypeptide(L)'
;METEIDLIPSELGAIETHKYFLSEKEGREISFDEAMADFLHNYKADFLSKKLFEDNQKQHQEIQKYKWIESEKAGHDIGKAKAAMEWIEKYGSIWREERESLEKNGFISQRVEIKHRCGAYIDTTELATIAHTFGCDIYIHKNRMEQYNFTLFSKKKYLNVRSILTPKFLEAFYGETIELIATGGGAKDALEASVRLLNESPPCFPAKD
;
A
#
# COMPACT_ATOMS: atom_id res chain seq x y z
N MET A 1 -18.77 -8.28 15.27
CA MET A 1 -17.86 -8.92 14.30
C MET A 1 -17.44 -7.81 13.37
N GLU A 2 -16.39 -7.08 13.74
CA GLU A 2 -15.85 -6.03 12.87
C GLU A 2 -15.39 -6.70 11.58
N THR A 3 -15.95 -6.27 10.46
CA THR A 3 -15.57 -6.77 9.14
C THR A 3 -14.14 -6.36 8.87
N GLU A 4 -13.26 -7.34 8.70
CA GLU A 4 -11.88 -7.12 8.26
C GLU A 4 -11.89 -6.32 6.95
N ILE A 5 -11.24 -5.15 6.96
CA ILE A 5 -11.13 -4.30 5.77
C ILE A 5 -10.00 -4.86 4.91
N ASP A 6 -10.34 -5.41 3.74
CA ASP A 6 -9.38 -5.80 2.71
C ASP A 6 -9.38 -4.78 1.57
N LEU A 7 -8.20 -4.21 1.31
CA LEU A 7 -7.98 -3.19 0.29
C LEU A 7 -7.08 -3.75 -0.81
N ILE A 8 -7.31 -3.29 -2.03
CA ILE A 8 -6.30 -3.34 -3.09
C ILE A 8 -5.44 -2.05 -3.08
N PRO A 9 -4.20 -2.07 -3.59
CA PRO A 9 -3.33 -0.90 -3.56
C PRO A 9 -3.91 0.36 -4.23
N SER A 10 -4.72 0.19 -5.27
CA SER A 10 -5.42 1.34 -5.87
C SER A 10 -6.50 1.95 -4.98
N GLU A 11 -7.17 1.15 -4.13
CA GLU A 11 -8.10 1.68 -3.11
C GLU A 11 -7.33 2.39 -2.00
N LEU A 12 -6.21 1.83 -1.54
CA LEU A 12 -5.35 2.50 -0.55
C LEU A 12 -4.86 3.87 -1.07
N GLY A 13 -4.38 3.92 -2.31
CA GLY A 13 -4.00 5.19 -2.95
C GLY A 13 -5.17 6.16 -3.12
N ALA A 14 -6.37 5.65 -3.40
CA ALA A 14 -7.58 6.47 -3.49
C ALA A 14 -7.99 7.04 -2.12
N ILE A 15 -7.87 6.26 -1.04
CA ILE A 15 -8.10 6.73 0.33
C ILE A 15 -7.12 7.85 0.69
N GLU A 16 -5.85 7.73 0.32
CA GLU A 16 -4.84 8.77 0.59
C GLU A 16 -5.12 10.05 -0.18
N THR A 17 -5.50 9.91 -1.45
CA THR A 17 -5.94 11.04 -2.28
C THR A 17 -7.18 11.69 -1.69
N HIS A 18 -8.13 10.89 -1.23
CA HIS A 18 -9.36 11.35 -0.58
C HIS A 18 -9.06 12.10 0.72
N LYS A 19 -8.18 11.57 1.56
CA LYS A 19 -7.73 12.20 2.81
C LYS A 19 -7.14 13.59 2.57
N TYR A 20 -6.32 13.74 1.52
CA TYR A 20 -5.76 15.03 1.13
C TYR A 20 -6.88 16.04 0.79
N PHE A 21 -7.78 15.70 -0.14
CA PHE A 21 -8.84 16.63 -0.55
C PHE A 21 -9.85 16.91 0.56
N LEU A 22 -10.14 15.92 1.40
CA LEU A 22 -11.01 16.09 2.56
C LEU A 22 -10.37 17.03 3.59
N SER A 23 -9.06 16.95 3.80
CA SER A 23 -8.34 17.88 4.68
C SER A 23 -8.41 19.32 4.18
N GLU A 24 -8.20 19.53 2.88
CA GLU A 24 -8.33 20.84 2.24
C GLU A 24 -9.75 21.42 2.38
N LYS A 25 -10.77 20.57 2.18
CA LYS A 25 -12.18 20.95 2.28
C LYS A 25 -12.58 21.32 3.71
N GLU A 26 -12.15 20.55 4.70
CA GLU A 26 -12.51 20.74 6.11
C GLU A 26 -11.63 21.78 6.82
N GLY A 27 -10.55 22.23 6.17
CA GLY A 27 -9.62 23.22 6.74
C GLY A 27 -8.85 22.72 7.96
N ARG A 28 -8.75 21.38 8.13
CA ARG A 28 -7.99 20.71 9.18
C ARG A 28 -7.39 19.43 8.66
N GLU A 29 -6.38 18.91 9.34
CA GLU A 29 -5.84 17.59 9.03
C GLU A 29 -6.89 16.51 9.35
N ILE A 30 -7.16 15.67 8.35
CA ILE A 30 -8.02 14.49 8.47
C ILE A 30 -7.14 13.27 8.70
N SER A 31 -7.50 12.46 9.69
CA SER A 31 -6.76 11.23 9.98
C SER A 31 -7.00 10.17 8.90
N PHE A 32 -6.07 9.22 8.77
CA PHE A 32 -6.27 8.09 7.87
C PHE A 32 -7.53 7.28 8.23
N ASP A 33 -7.79 7.07 9.53
CA ASP A 33 -8.96 6.35 10.02
C ASP A 33 -10.28 7.02 9.56
N GLU A 34 -10.36 8.35 9.69
CA GLU A 34 -11.53 9.13 9.29
C GLU A 34 -11.74 9.10 7.77
N ALA A 35 -10.67 9.34 7.00
CA ALA A 35 -10.73 9.32 5.54
C ALA A 35 -11.05 7.92 4.99
N MET A 36 -10.51 6.86 5.60
CA MET A 36 -10.79 5.48 5.22
C MET A 36 -12.27 5.15 5.48
N ALA A 37 -12.80 5.49 6.65
CA ALA A 37 -14.21 5.26 6.98
C ALA A 37 -15.15 5.99 6.01
N ASP A 38 -14.88 7.27 5.73
CA ASP A 38 -15.66 8.08 4.80
C ASP A 38 -15.57 7.54 3.36
N PHE A 39 -14.37 7.21 2.88
CA PHE A 39 -14.16 6.63 1.55
C PHE A 39 -14.92 5.32 1.37
N LEU A 40 -14.78 4.40 2.31
CA LEU A 40 -15.41 3.08 2.25
C LEU A 40 -16.94 3.17 2.26
N HIS A 41 -17.49 4.12 3.02
CA HIS A 41 -18.94 4.30 3.11
C HIS A 41 -19.53 5.02 1.89
N ASN A 42 -18.86 6.09 1.44
CA ASN A 42 -19.47 7.05 0.52
C ASN A 42 -18.92 7.02 -0.91
N TYR A 43 -17.72 6.48 -1.13
CA TYR A 43 -17.00 6.67 -2.41
C TYR A 43 -16.51 5.36 -3.05
N LYS A 44 -16.35 4.27 -2.29
CA LYS A 44 -15.78 3.01 -2.79
C LYS A 44 -16.54 2.44 -4.00
N ALA A 45 -17.87 2.44 -3.98
CA ALA A 45 -18.67 1.88 -5.07
C ALA A 45 -18.44 2.62 -6.40
N ASP A 46 -18.47 3.95 -6.37
CA ASP A 46 -18.25 4.79 -7.55
C ASP A 46 -16.81 4.72 -8.04
N PHE A 47 -15.84 4.69 -7.11
CA PHE A 47 -14.43 4.49 -7.43
C PHE A 47 -14.21 3.18 -8.20
N LEU A 48 -14.75 2.06 -7.69
CA LEU A 48 -14.60 0.74 -8.32
C LEU A 48 -15.28 0.67 -9.68
N SER A 49 -16.47 1.28 -9.83
CA SER A 49 -17.17 1.36 -11.12
C SER A 49 -16.36 2.12 -12.16
N LYS A 50 -15.83 3.30 -11.80
CA LYS A 50 -14.98 4.11 -12.67
C LYS A 50 -13.69 3.36 -13.03
N LYS A 51 -13.03 2.76 -12.04
CA LYS A 51 -11.81 1.98 -12.23
C LYS A 51 -12.02 0.81 -13.19
N LEU A 52 -13.09 0.03 -13.03
CA LEU A 52 -13.42 -1.09 -13.90
C LEU A 52 -13.59 -0.63 -15.35
N PHE A 53 -14.30 0.48 -15.56
CA PHE A 53 -14.48 1.05 -16.89
C PHE A 53 -13.13 1.46 -17.52
N GLU A 54 -12.29 2.20 -16.79
CA GLU A 54 -10.97 2.62 -17.27
C GLU A 54 -10.03 1.43 -17.56
N ASP A 55 -10.04 0.42 -16.70
CA ASP A 55 -9.20 -0.76 -16.86
C ASP A 55 -9.65 -1.60 -18.06
N ASN A 56 -10.95 -1.72 -18.32
CA ASN A 56 -11.46 -2.36 -19.54
C ASN A 56 -11.03 -1.62 -20.81
N GLN A 57 -11.09 -0.28 -20.81
CA GLN A 57 -10.62 0.51 -21.94
C GLN A 57 -9.12 0.32 -22.19
N LYS A 58 -8.31 0.33 -21.13
CA LYS A 58 -6.86 0.13 -21.23
C LYS A 58 -6.50 -1.27 -21.70
N GLN A 59 -7.14 -2.32 -21.16
CA GLN A 59 -6.95 -3.69 -21.63
C GLN A 59 -7.34 -3.84 -23.11
N HIS A 60 -8.43 -3.20 -23.54
CA HIS A 60 -8.80 -3.19 -24.95
C HIS A 60 -7.71 -2.58 -25.84
N GLN A 61 -7.11 -1.46 -25.43
CA GLN A 61 -6.00 -0.84 -26.15
C GLN A 61 -4.77 -1.74 -26.22
N GLU A 62 -4.41 -2.43 -25.13
CA GLU A 62 -3.29 -3.38 -25.11
C GLU A 62 -3.55 -4.58 -26.04
N ILE A 63 -4.77 -5.10 -26.06
CA ILE A 63 -5.18 -6.17 -27.00
C ILE A 63 -5.08 -5.69 -28.45
N GLN A 64 -5.47 -4.45 -28.76
CA GLN A 64 -5.33 -3.92 -30.13
C GLN A 64 -3.85 -3.75 -30.53
N LYS A 65 -3.00 -3.28 -29.61
CA LYS A 65 -1.56 -3.20 -29.85
C LYS A 65 -0.96 -4.59 -30.12
N TYR A 66 -1.28 -5.56 -29.28
CA TYR A 66 -0.85 -6.95 -29.45
C TYR A 66 -1.32 -7.52 -30.79
N LYS A 67 -2.60 -7.35 -31.13
CA LYS A 67 -3.17 -7.76 -32.42
C LYS A 67 -2.35 -7.19 -33.57
N TRP A 68 -2.06 -5.89 -33.55
CA TRP A 68 -1.29 -5.25 -34.62
C TRP A 68 0.11 -5.85 -34.73
N ILE A 69 0.86 -5.92 -33.62
CA ILE A 69 2.23 -6.47 -33.61
C ILE A 69 2.28 -7.91 -34.13
N GLU A 70 1.37 -8.77 -33.67
CA GLU A 70 1.37 -10.17 -34.09
C GLU A 70 0.84 -10.36 -35.52
N SER A 71 -0.04 -9.47 -36.00
CA SER A 71 -0.46 -9.48 -37.41
C SER A 71 0.70 -9.13 -38.35
N GLU A 72 1.51 -8.14 -37.99
CA GLU A 72 2.71 -7.78 -38.75
C GLU A 72 3.70 -8.96 -38.80
N LYS A 73 3.90 -9.67 -37.69
CA LYS A 73 4.76 -10.86 -37.64
C LYS A 73 4.23 -12.03 -38.46
N ALA A 74 2.92 -12.24 -38.47
CA ALA A 74 2.27 -13.33 -39.19
C ALA A 74 2.12 -13.05 -40.70
N GLY A 75 2.27 -11.78 -41.13
CA GLY A 75 2.01 -11.35 -42.51
C GLY A 75 0.52 -11.33 -42.87
N HIS A 76 -0.38 -11.46 -41.90
CA HIS A 76 -1.83 -11.37 -42.07
C HIS A 76 -2.52 -10.98 -40.76
N ASP A 77 -3.76 -10.47 -40.83
CA ASP A 77 -4.53 -10.18 -39.61
C ASP A 77 -4.84 -11.47 -38.84
N ILE A 78 -4.39 -11.54 -37.58
CA ILE A 78 -4.64 -12.70 -36.71
C ILE A 78 -6.07 -12.73 -36.13
N GLY A 79 -6.82 -11.63 -36.27
CA GLY A 79 -8.19 -11.47 -35.79
C GLY A 79 -8.30 -11.08 -34.31
N LYS A 80 -9.42 -10.43 -33.95
CA LYS A 80 -9.64 -9.89 -32.60
C LYS A 80 -9.74 -10.97 -31.51
N ALA A 81 -10.45 -12.06 -31.78
CA ALA A 81 -10.69 -13.11 -30.79
C ALA A 81 -9.39 -13.85 -30.40
N LYS A 82 -8.57 -14.20 -31.39
CA LYS A 82 -7.26 -14.84 -31.17
C LYS A 82 -6.31 -13.90 -30.42
N ALA A 83 -6.20 -12.64 -30.86
CA ALA A 83 -5.36 -11.66 -30.19
C ALA A 83 -5.76 -11.44 -28.72
N ALA A 84 -7.06 -11.32 -28.44
CA ALA A 84 -7.56 -11.16 -27.08
C ALA A 84 -7.23 -12.37 -26.19
N MET A 85 -7.48 -13.59 -26.69
CA MET A 85 -7.20 -14.83 -25.96
C MET A 85 -5.72 -14.96 -25.62
N GLU A 86 -4.84 -14.81 -26.62
CA GLU A 86 -3.40 -14.92 -26.42
C GLU A 86 -2.86 -13.82 -25.50
N TRP A 87 -3.37 -12.59 -25.62
CA TRP A 87 -2.92 -11.49 -24.75
C TRP A 87 -3.35 -11.72 -23.30
N ILE A 88 -4.60 -12.17 -23.06
CA ILE A 88 -5.09 -12.48 -21.72
C ILE A 88 -4.23 -13.58 -21.09
N GLU A 89 -3.91 -14.64 -21.84
CA GLU A 89 -3.10 -15.76 -21.37
C GLU A 89 -1.66 -15.34 -21.04
N LYS A 90 -1.03 -14.50 -21.89
CA LYS A 90 0.38 -14.13 -21.74
C LYS A 90 0.61 -12.95 -20.80
N TYR A 91 -0.28 -11.96 -20.80
CA TYR A 91 -0.05 -10.65 -20.19
C TYR A 91 -1.15 -10.22 -19.23
N GLY A 92 -2.34 -10.84 -19.26
CA GLY A 92 -3.50 -10.37 -18.49
C GLY A 92 -3.33 -10.42 -16.97
N SER A 93 -2.59 -11.39 -16.44
CA SER A 93 -2.24 -11.42 -15.00
C SER A 93 -1.20 -10.36 -14.66
N ILE A 94 -0.09 -10.30 -15.40
CA ILE A 94 1.00 -9.34 -15.22
C ILE A 94 0.46 -7.91 -15.26
N TRP A 95 -0.39 -7.59 -16.24
CA TRP A 95 -0.99 -6.27 -16.38
C TRP A 95 -1.81 -5.87 -15.14
N ARG A 96 -2.60 -6.80 -14.59
CA ARG A 96 -3.39 -6.56 -13.37
C ARG A 96 -2.50 -6.42 -12.14
N GLU A 97 -1.47 -7.25 -12.01
CA GLU A 97 -0.52 -7.19 -10.90
C GLU A 97 0.28 -5.89 -10.90
N GLU A 98 0.77 -5.44 -12.06
CA GLU A 98 1.44 -4.14 -12.19
C GLU A 98 0.52 -2.98 -11.82
N ARG A 99 -0.73 -3.02 -12.31
CA ARG A 99 -1.76 -2.00 -12.03
C ARG A 99 -2.14 -1.93 -10.56
N GLU A 100 -2.14 -3.05 -9.87
CA GLU A 100 -2.39 -3.15 -8.43
C GLU A 100 -1.11 -3.34 -7.63
N SER A 101 0.05 -2.90 -8.15
CA SER A 101 1.27 -2.83 -7.36
C SER A 101 1.26 -1.59 -6.47
N LEU A 102 1.95 -1.68 -5.33
CA LEU A 102 2.15 -0.52 -4.45
C LEU A 102 2.87 0.63 -5.20
N GLU A 103 3.92 0.31 -5.95
CA GLU A 103 4.71 1.28 -6.73
C GLU A 103 3.86 2.06 -7.73
N LYS A 104 3.01 1.35 -8.50
CA LYS A 104 2.14 2.00 -9.49
C LYS A 104 1.08 2.89 -8.85
N ASN A 105 0.73 2.63 -7.59
CA ASN A 105 -0.24 3.38 -6.81
C ASN A 105 0.41 4.38 -5.84
N GLY A 106 1.69 4.71 -6.05
CA GLY A 106 2.36 5.82 -5.35
C GLY A 106 3.02 5.45 -4.02
N PHE A 107 3.14 4.15 -3.72
CA PHE A 107 3.77 3.67 -2.50
C PHE A 107 5.17 3.14 -2.80
N ILE A 108 6.11 3.48 -1.92
CA ILE A 108 7.42 2.84 -1.87
C ILE A 108 7.49 1.94 -0.63
N SER A 109 8.31 0.90 -0.69
CA SER A 109 8.44 -0.06 0.42
C SER A 109 9.89 -0.27 0.81
N GLN A 110 10.11 -0.52 2.11
CA GLN A 110 11.39 -0.95 2.66
C GLN A 110 11.16 -2.09 3.65
N ARG A 111 12.12 -3.01 3.71
CA ARG A 111 12.10 -4.14 4.64
C ARG A 111 13.32 -4.14 5.52
N VAL A 112 13.12 -4.36 6.81
CA VAL A 112 14.18 -4.41 7.82
C VAL A 112 14.06 -5.71 8.59
N GLU A 113 15.14 -6.49 8.64
CA GLU A 113 15.22 -7.68 9.48
C GLU A 113 15.76 -7.31 10.86
N ILE A 114 15.09 -7.78 11.91
CA ILE A 114 15.53 -7.56 13.30
C ILE A 114 16.72 -8.46 13.61
N LYS A 115 17.90 -7.85 13.74
CA LYS A 115 19.17 -8.55 13.98
C LYS A 115 19.50 -8.77 15.46
N HIS A 116 18.82 -8.06 16.35
CA HIS A 116 19.06 -8.15 17.80
C HIS A 116 18.49 -9.46 18.35
N ARG A 117 19.33 -10.28 19.00
CA ARG A 117 18.94 -11.63 19.46
C ARG A 117 17.78 -11.65 20.46
N CYS A 118 17.61 -10.60 21.24
CA CYS A 118 16.52 -10.43 22.19
C CYS A 118 15.27 -9.77 21.59
N GLY A 119 15.26 -9.53 20.27
CA GLY A 119 14.20 -8.79 19.59
C GLY A 119 14.42 -7.28 19.64
N ALA A 120 13.39 -6.52 19.29
CA ALA A 120 13.37 -5.07 19.35
C ALA A 120 11.99 -4.56 19.72
N TYR A 121 11.94 -3.43 20.43
CA TYR A 121 10.71 -2.66 20.61
C TYR A 121 10.75 -1.46 19.66
N ILE A 122 9.84 -1.46 18.70
CA ILE A 122 9.70 -0.39 17.72
C ILE A 122 8.89 0.73 18.35
N ASP A 123 9.50 1.88 18.56
CA ASP A 123 8.79 3.09 18.98
C ASP A 123 8.00 3.66 17.79
N THR A 124 6.68 3.45 17.81
CA THR A 124 5.80 3.93 16.73
C THR A 124 5.56 5.42 16.81
N THR A 125 5.77 6.05 17.97
CA THR A 125 5.63 7.50 18.13
C THR A 125 6.77 8.25 17.43
N GLU A 126 7.96 7.67 17.41
CA GLU A 126 9.07 8.15 16.58
C GLU A 126 8.77 7.98 15.09
N LEU A 127 8.18 6.86 14.67
CA LEU A 127 7.74 6.67 13.27
C LEU A 127 6.64 7.68 12.87
N ALA A 128 5.71 7.98 13.78
CA ALA A 128 4.69 9.01 13.58
C ALA A 128 5.31 10.42 13.45
N THR A 129 6.32 10.73 14.26
CA THR A 129 7.09 11.98 14.18
C THR A 129 7.82 12.09 12.85
N ILE A 130 8.44 11.01 12.37
CA ILE A 130 9.08 10.95 11.05
C ILE A 130 8.04 11.23 9.95
N ALA A 131 6.92 10.51 9.97
CA ALA A 131 5.85 10.68 8.98
C ALA A 131 5.36 12.14 8.91
N HIS A 132 5.12 12.75 10.07
CA HIS A 132 4.72 14.17 10.14
C HIS A 132 5.81 15.12 9.62
N THR A 133 7.07 14.91 10.04
CA THR A 133 8.21 15.77 9.66
C THR A 133 8.44 15.80 8.16
N PHE A 134 8.28 14.66 7.49
CA PHE A 134 8.47 14.53 6.05
C PHE A 134 7.17 14.75 5.24
N GLY A 135 6.06 15.08 5.89
CA GLY A 135 4.77 15.33 5.20
C GLY A 135 4.30 14.12 4.39
N CYS A 136 4.39 12.92 4.98
CA CYS A 136 4.03 11.67 4.35
C CYS A 136 3.25 10.76 5.29
N ASP A 137 2.77 9.63 4.76
CA ASP A 137 2.16 8.57 5.54
C ASP A 137 3.04 7.33 5.51
N ILE A 138 3.13 6.68 6.67
CA ILE A 138 3.89 5.45 6.86
C ILE A 138 2.95 4.39 7.43
N TYR A 139 3.03 3.21 6.85
CA TYR A 139 2.33 2.02 7.31
C TYR A 139 3.34 0.95 7.65
N ILE A 140 3.11 0.27 8.77
CA ILE A 140 3.94 -0.81 9.26
C ILE A 140 3.22 -2.15 9.19
N HIS A 141 3.96 -3.16 8.77
CA HIS A 141 3.59 -4.56 8.81
C HIS A 141 4.68 -5.36 9.52
N LYS A 142 4.26 -6.27 10.41
CA LYS A 142 5.08 -7.36 10.94
C LYS A 142 4.28 -8.65 10.98
N ASN A 143 4.93 -9.76 11.29
CA ASN A 143 4.19 -11.00 11.47
C ASN A 143 3.31 -10.91 12.73
N ARG A 144 2.14 -11.56 12.67
CA ARG A 144 1.20 -11.64 13.81
C ARG A 144 0.83 -10.24 14.35
N MET A 145 0.32 -9.37 13.48
CA MET A 145 -0.31 -8.11 13.89
C MET A 145 -1.63 -8.40 14.62
N GLU A 146 -1.75 -7.89 15.84
CA GLU A 146 -2.99 -7.94 16.63
C GLU A 146 -3.93 -6.79 16.27
N GLN A 147 -3.37 -5.59 16.07
CA GLN A 147 -4.08 -4.37 15.69
C GLN A 147 -3.60 -3.87 14.33
N TYR A 148 -4.52 -3.45 13.47
CA TYR A 148 -4.25 -3.01 12.11
C TYR A 148 -5.45 -2.23 11.56
N ASN A 149 -5.22 -1.36 10.57
CA ASN A 149 -6.30 -0.63 9.91
C ASN A 149 -6.93 -1.46 8.79
N PHE A 150 -6.10 -2.16 8.00
CA PHE A 150 -6.54 -2.92 6.83
C PHE A 150 -5.60 -4.09 6.52
N THR A 151 -6.08 -4.97 5.64
CA THR A 151 -5.27 -5.94 4.92
C THR A 151 -5.06 -5.50 3.48
N LEU A 152 -3.91 -5.86 2.90
CA LEU A 152 -3.69 -5.79 1.46
C LEU A 152 -3.76 -7.18 0.84
N PHE A 153 -4.66 -7.34 -0.13
CA PHE A 153 -4.91 -8.59 -0.86
C PHE A 153 -5.14 -9.81 0.03
N SER A 154 -5.83 -9.65 1.16
CA SER A 154 -6.06 -10.70 2.15
C SER A 154 -4.77 -11.37 2.66
N LYS A 155 -3.59 -10.73 2.49
CA LYS A 155 -2.27 -11.33 2.79
C LYS A 155 -1.62 -10.70 4.00
N LYS A 156 -1.46 -9.37 3.97
CA LYS A 156 -0.66 -8.64 4.95
C LYS A 156 -1.50 -7.59 5.64
N LYS A 157 -1.43 -7.57 6.97
CA LYS A 157 -2.08 -6.59 7.85
C LYS A 157 -1.16 -5.38 8.01
N TYR A 158 -1.71 -4.19 7.77
CA TYR A 158 -0.99 -2.92 7.85
C TYR A 158 -1.65 -1.97 8.84
N LEU A 159 -0.80 -1.22 9.53
CA LEU A 159 -1.18 -0.22 10.51
C LEU A 159 -0.51 1.11 10.14
N ASN A 160 -1.29 2.18 9.97
CA ASN A 160 -0.77 3.53 9.80
C ASN A 160 -0.16 3.99 11.13
N VAL A 161 1.08 4.44 11.12
CA VAL A 161 1.81 4.78 12.36
C VAL A 161 1.19 5.95 13.14
N ARG A 162 0.34 6.76 12.49
CA ARG A 162 -0.40 7.87 13.10
C ARG A 162 -1.86 7.52 13.45
N SER A 163 -2.29 6.28 13.21
CA SER A 163 -3.62 5.82 13.58
C SER A 163 -3.82 5.82 15.09
N ILE A 164 -5.06 6.05 15.52
CA ILE A 164 -5.46 5.89 16.93
C ILE A 164 -5.30 4.45 17.42
N LEU A 165 -5.29 3.47 16.51
CA LEU A 165 -5.09 2.06 16.83
C LEU A 165 -3.62 1.72 17.11
N THR A 166 -2.69 2.64 16.88
CA THR A 166 -1.27 2.34 16.93
C THR A 166 -0.75 2.33 18.37
N PRO A 167 -0.26 1.18 18.87
CA PRO A 167 0.33 1.13 20.20
C PRO A 167 1.67 1.86 20.19
N LYS A 168 2.03 2.52 21.30
CA LYS A 168 3.30 3.24 21.44
C LYS A 168 4.52 2.39 21.09
N PHE A 169 4.49 1.11 21.44
CA PHE A 169 5.56 0.16 21.14
C PHE A 169 5.01 -1.07 20.44
N LEU A 170 5.68 -1.50 19.38
CA LEU A 170 5.45 -2.79 18.74
C LEU A 170 6.64 -3.72 19.02
N GLU A 171 6.35 -4.89 19.56
CA GLU A 171 7.36 -5.93 19.76
C GLU A 171 7.67 -6.64 18.44
N ALA A 172 8.96 -6.84 18.18
CA ALA A 172 9.47 -7.59 17.04
C ALA A 172 10.54 -8.60 17.47
N PHE A 173 10.49 -9.79 16.89
CA PHE A 173 11.37 -10.89 17.29
C PHE A 173 12.64 -10.96 16.44
N TYR A 174 13.70 -11.58 16.97
CA TYR A 174 14.91 -11.86 16.22
C TYR A 174 14.61 -12.62 14.91
N GLY A 175 15.16 -12.14 13.79
CA GLY A 175 14.93 -12.68 12.45
C GLY A 175 13.58 -12.30 11.83
N GLU A 176 12.73 -11.56 12.56
CA GLU A 176 11.48 -11.05 12.00
C GLU A 176 11.76 -9.94 10.98
N THR A 177 11.00 -9.94 9.88
CA THR A 177 11.04 -8.87 8.88
C THR A 177 9.91 -7.89 9.14
N ILE A 178 10.29 -6.64 9.35
CA ILE A 178 9.39 -5.48 9.39
C ILE A 178 9.32 -4.89 7.99
N GLU A 179 8.11 -4.70 7.49
CA GLU A 179 7.86 -4.02 6.22
C GLU A 179 7.23 -2.67 6.49
N LEU A 180 7.85 -1.63 5.95
CA LEU A 180 7.32 -0.28 5.93
C LEU A 180 6.91 0.05 4.50
N ILE A 181 5.71 0.61 4.33
CA ILE A 181 5.29 1.23 3.08
C ILE A 181 4.97 2.69 3.35
N ALA A 182 5.31 3.57 2.42
CA ALA A 182 5.06 5.01 2.58
C ALA A 182 4.60 5.65 1.27
N THR A 183 3.82 6.73 1.40
CA THR A 183 3.32 7.56 0.28
C THR A 183 3.36 9.04 0.65
N GLY A 184 3.42 9.90 -0.35
CA GLY A 184 3.59 11.35 -0.18
C GLY A 184 4.98 11.86 -0.59
N GLY A 185 5.13 13.19 -0.65
CA GLY A 185 6.31 13.85 -1.22
C GLY A 185 7.63 13.51 -0.51
N GLY A 186 7.61 13.34 0.82
CA GLY A 186 8.78 12.98 1.61
C GLY A 186 8.90 11.48 1.93
N ALA A 187 8.11 10.62 1.30
CA ALA A 187 8.06 9.18 1.64
C ALA A 187 9.43 8.50 1.61
N LYS A 188 10.29 8.85 0.64
CA LYS A 188 11.61 8.24 0.47
C LYS A 188 12.51 8.53 1.68
N ASP A 189 12.67 9.81 2.00
CA ASP A 189 13.52 10.24 3.11
C ASP A 189 12.97 9.75 4.46
N ALA A 190 11.63 9.72 4.59
CA ALA A 190 10.94 9.16 5.74
C ALA A 190 11.22 7.67 5.94
N LEU A 191 11.22 6.87 4.87
CA LEU A 191 11.59 5.46 4.96
C LEU A 191 13.07 5.27 5.31
N GLU A 192 13.97 6.08 4.75
CA GLU A 192 15.39 6.04 5.12
C GLU A 192 15.61 6.34 6.60
N ALA A 193 14.93 7.37 7.14
CA ALA A 193 14.95 7.68 8.57
C ALA A 193 14.34 6.56 9.43
N SER A 194 13.21 6.00 8.99
CA SER A 194 12.53 4.90 9.69
C SER A 194 13.38 3.64 9.75
N VAL A 195 14.11 3.31 8.67
CA VAL A 195 15.04 2.18 8.63
C VAL A 195 16.20 2.40 9.62
N ARG A 196 16.74 3.61 9.73
CA ARG A 196 17.77 3.93 10.73
C ARG A 196 17.24 3.72 12.15
N LEU A 197 16.06 4.26 12.45
CA LEU A 197 15.38 4.09 13.74
C LEU A 197 15.20 2.61 14.10
N LEU A 198 14.74 1.78 13.16
CA LEU A 198 14.56 0.34 13.38
C LEU A 198 15.87 -0.41 13.65
N ASN A 199 16.96 0.00 13.02
CA ASN A 199 18.28 -0.60 13.26
C ASN A 199 18.88 -0.16 14.61
N GLU A 200 18.60 1.07 15.03
CA GLU A 200 19.07 1.67 16.27
C GLU A 200 18.16 1.38 17.48
N SER A 201 16.98 0.78 17.25
CA SER A 201 16.00 0.48 18.29
C SER A 201 16.64 -0.37 19.40
N PRO A 202 16.42 0.00 20.67
CA PRO A 202 17.07 -0.65 21.79
C PRO A 202 16.67 -2.14 21.85
N PRO A 203 17.64 -3.03 22.11
CA PRO A 203 17.41 -4.48 22.07
C PRO A 203 16.48 -5.00 23.19
N CYS A 204 16.17 -4.20 24.23
CA CYS A 204 15.35 -4.59 25.37
C CYS A 204 14.59 -3.38 25.96
N PHE A 205 13.46 -3.63 26.66
CA PHE A 205 12.88 -2.64 27.58
C PHE A 205 13.93 -2.28 28.64
N PRO A 206 14.16 -0.99 28.98
CA PRO A 206 14.82 -0.70 30.25
C PRO A 206 13.97 -1.35 31.35
N ALA A 207 14.62 -2.03 32.30
CA ALA A 207 13.92 -2.59 33.46
C ALA A 207 13.03 -1.49 34.05
N LYS A 208 11.77 -1.82 34.34
CA LYS A 208 10.89 -0.88 35.05
C LYS A 208 11.59 -0.53 36.36
N ASP A 209 12.09 0.69 36.47
CA ASP A 209 12.45 1.32 37.74
C ASP A 209 11.17 1.55 38.58
#